data_AF-A0A960JJH5-F1
#
_entry.id   AF-A0A960JJH5-F1
#
_cell.length_a   1.000
_cell.length_b   1.000
_cell.length_c   1.000
_cell.angle_alpha   90.00
_cell.angle_beta   90.00
_cell.angle_gamma   90.00
#
_symmetry.space_group_name_H-M   'P 1'
#
loop_
_entity.id
_entity.type
_entity.pdbx_description
1 polymer ?
#
loop_
_entity_poly.entity_id
_entity_poly.type
_entity_poly.pdbx_seq_one_letter_code
_entity_poly.pdbx_strand_id
1 'polypeptide(L)'
;LIKQNKALKQVLILDTCAAGAAANSLIAQRDLPSDQIRAIERLKDRTGFFVLMGAAANKVSYEATQYGQGLLTYSLLQGLKGAKLRENQFADVNLLFSYAQDTVPEMAKYIGGIQKPLIIAPDTSESFDIGRFTDVEQKEIQLAAPKPLIVKPALQNKDRFYDDLELTSLLSIELRNASFTVDPETFQTPLVFVEADEMTDAVKPSGSYTVKGEDISATIILIKNKKPIKTITLSGKLNAKEKFVGKIADEIKKALKN
;
A
#
# COMPACT_ATOMS: atom_id res chain seq x y z
N LEU A 1 21.41 10.62 -21.75
CA LEU A 1 20.28 11.37 -21.16
C LEU A 1 20.75 12.32 -20.05
N ILE A 2 21.13 11.87 -18.85
CA ILE A 2 21.53 12.78 -17.75
C ILE A 2 22.79 13.61 -18.09
N LYS A 3 23.83 12.97 -18.64
CA LYS A 3 25.10 13.66 -19.02
C LYS A 3 24.98 14.72 -20.12
N GLN A 4 23.88 14.75 -20.87
CA GLN A 4 23.66 15.69 -21.98
C GLN A 4 22.73 16.84 -21.60
N ASN A 5 22.09 16.76 -20.43
CA ASN A 5 21.16 17.78 -19.96
C ASN A 5 21.96 18.90 -19.28
N LYS A 6 21.76 20.14 -19.77
CA LYS A 6 22.48 21.35 -19.32
C LYS A 6 21.89 22.01 -18.07
N ALA A 7 20.81 21.46 -17.50
CA ALA A 7 20.21 22.00 -16.29
C ALA A 7 21.18 21.93 -15.11
N LEU A 8 21.30 23.04 -14.38
CA LEU A 8 22.17 23.17 -13.20
C LEU A 8 21.56 22.58 -11.92
N LYS A 9 20.27 22.25 -11.97
CA LYS A 9 19.48 21.68 -10.88
C LYS A 9 18.64 20.55 -11.46
N GLN A 10 18.78 19.36 -10.92
CA GLN A 10 18.18 18.15 -11.48
C GLN A 10 17.64 17.26 -10.37
N VAL A 11 16.50 16.65 -10.61
CA VAL A 11 15.86 15.70 -9.68
C VAL A 11 15.58 14.40 -10.42
N LEU A 12 15.96 13.28 -9.81
CA LEU A 12 15.67 11.93 -10.29
C LEU A 12 14.92 11.16 -9.19
N ILE A 13 13.75 10.63 -9.52
CA ILE A 13 12.94 9.81 -8.62
C ILE A 13 12.83 8.42 -9.23
N LEU A 14 13.17 7.39 -8.45
CA LEU A 14 13.13 5.99 -8.87
C LEU A 14 12.21 5.20 -7.92
N ASP A 15 10.94 5.06 -8.31
CA ASP A 15 9.95 4.24 -7.57
C ASP A 15 9.89 2.82 -8.17
N THR A 16 10.85 1.98 -7.78
CA THR A 16 10.94 0.59 -8.28
C THR A 16 11.63 -0.30 -7.25
N CYS A 17 11.18 -1.55 -7.12
CA CYS A 17 11.81 -2.54 -6.25
C CYS A 17 13.31 -2.77 -6.58
N ALA A 18 13.70 -2.59 -7.86
CA ALA A 18 15.09 -2.69 -8.31
C ALA A 18 15.96 -1.52 -7.82
N ALA A 19 15.36 -0.37 -7.49
CA ALA A 19 16.07 0.74 -6.87
C ALA A 19 16.59 0.37 -5.47
N GLY A 20 15.97 -0.59 -4.78
CA GLY A 20 16.49 -1.14 -3.52
C GLY A 20 17.80 -1.90 -3.70
N ALA A 21 17.95 -2.70 -4.77
CA ALA A 21 19.21 -3.39 -5.06
C ALA A 21 20.33 -2.41 -5.44
N ALA A 22 19.99 -1.36 -6.20
CA ALA A 22 20.90 -0.26 -6.52
C ALA A 22 21.26 0.58 -5.28
N ALA A 23 20.29 0.84 -4.40
CA ALA A 23 20.52 1.53 -3.13
C ALA A 23 21.37 0.70 -2.17
N ASN A 24 21.16 -0.62 -2.11
CA ASN A 24 21.97 -1.52 -1.28
C ASN A 24 23.41 -1.62 -1.79
N SER A 25 23.63 -1.65 -3.11
CA SER A 25 24.99 -1.57 -3.66
C SER A 25 25.62 -0.20 -3.41
N LEU A 26 24.83 0.87 -3.33
CA LEU A 26 25.28 2.22 -2.95
C LEU A 26 25.64 2.36 -1.46
N ILE A 27 24.83 1.79 -0.56
CA ILE A 27 24.97 1.90 0.91
C ILE A 27 26.03 0.91 1.45
N ALA A 28 26.12 -0.30 0.89
CA ALA A 28 27.05 -1.33 1.35
C ALA A 28 28.53 -1.05 0.97
N GLN A 29 28.79 -0.05 0.15
CA GLN A 29 30.12 0.28 -0.40
C GLN A 29 30.80 1.44 0.34
N ARG A 30 30.89 1.36 1.68
CA ARG A 30 31.71 2.31 2.43
C ARG A 30 33.22 2.11 2.23
N ASP A 31 33.67 1.00 1.64
CA ASP A 31 35.10 0.65 1.59
C ASP A 31 35.71 0.22 0.23
N LEU A 32 35.02 0.15 -0.92
CA LEU A 32 35.69 -0.06 -2.23
C LEU A 32 34.89 0.48 -3.45
N PRO A 33 35.57 0.89 -4.56
CA PRO A 33 34.97 1.73 -5.60
C PRO A 33 34.30 0.92 -6.71
N SER A 34 33.00 1.10 -6.91
CA SER A 34 32.38 0.82 -8.20
C SER A 34 32.25 2.12 -9.01
N ASP A 35 32.65 2.08 -10.29
CA ASP A 35 32.70 3.26 -11.17
C ASP A 35 31.35 3.97 -11.33
N GLN A 36 30.25 3.26 -11.06
CA GLN A 36 28.89 3.81 -11.07
C GLN A 36 28.61 4.72 -9.85
N ILE A 37 29.11 4.38 -8.66
CA ILE A 37 28.94 5.22 -7.46
C ILE A 37 29.76 6.48 -7.60
N ARG A 38 31.02 6.38 -8.02
CA ARG A 38 31.85 7.56 -8.32
C ARG A 38 31.20 8.42 -9.40
N ALA A 39 30.49 7.84 -10.36
CA ALA A 39 29.76 8.61 -11.36
C ALA A 39 28.55 9.36 -10.75
N ILE A 40 27.80 8.75 -9.84
CA ILE A 40 26.68 9.39 -9.15
C ILE A 40 27.17 10.44 -8.15
N GLU A 41 28.22 10.18 -7.36
CA GLU A 41 28.84 11.15 -6.46
C GLU A 41 29.46 12.33 -7.21
N ARG A 42 30.15 12.08 -8.35
CA ARG A 42 30.66 13.18 -9.18
C ARG A 42 29.56 13.99 -9.87
N LEU A 43 28.40 13.39 -10.16
CA LEU A 43 27.22 14.11 -10.63
C LEU A 43 26.63 14.94 -9.49
N LYS A 44 26.47 14.35 -8.29
CA LYS A 44 26.03 15.00 -7.05
C LYS A 44 26.82 16.29 -6.80
N ASP A 45 28.15 16.20 -6.74
CA ASP A 45 29.01 17.34 -6.35
C ASP A 45 29.10 18.45 -7.41
N ARG A 46 28.77 18.17 -8.68
CA ARG A 46 28.95 19.12 -9.79
C ARG A 46 27.66 19.76 -10.30
N THR A 47 26.49 19.17 -10.10
CA THR A 47 25.27 19.58 -10.84
C THR A 47 24.02 19.79 -9.98
N GLY A 48 24.15 19.95 -8.65
CA GLY A 48 22.99 20.15 -7.79
C GLY A 48 21.94 19.04 -7.94
N PHE A 49 22.42 17.79 -8.08
CA PHE A 49 21.62 16.64 -8.48
C PHE A 49 21.06 15.91 -7.26
N PHE A 50 19.73 15.83 -7.17
CA PHE A 50 19.01 15.14 -6.11
C PHE A 50 18.42 13.84 -6.64
N VAL A 51 18.61 12.75 -5.90
CA VAL A 51 18.05 11.44 -6.23
C VAL A 51 17.25 10.91 -5.05
N LEU A 52 16.02 10.46 -5.32
CA LEU A 52 15.19 9.73 -4.36
C LEU A 52 14.90 8.34 -4.90
N MET A 53 15.26 7.32 -4.14
CA MET A 53 15.07 5.92 -4.50
C MET A 53 14.12 5.23 -3.54
N GLY A 54 13.13 4.53 -4.08
CA GLY A 54 12.23 3.66 -3.32
C GLY A 54 12.93 2.36 -2.97
N ALA A 55 13.59 2.29 -1.81
CA ALA A 55 14.26 1.05 -1.39
C ALA A 55 13.32 0.18 -0.54
N ALA A 56 12.89 -0.95 -1.10
CA ALA A 56 12.24 -2.03 -0.36
C ALA A 56 13.31 -3.03 0.11
N ALA A 57 13.33 -3.36 1.41
CA ALA A 57 14.32 -4.28 1.98
C ALA A 57 13.90 -5.75 1.86
N ASN A 58 12.60 -6.04 1.77
CA ASN A 58 12.08 -7.40 1.73
C ASN A 58 11.06 -7.61 0.61
N LYS A 59 11.18 -8.79 0.04
CA LYS A 59 10.62 -9.27 -1.23
C LYS A 59 9.15 -9.66 -1.07
N VAL A 60 8.25 -8.69 -0.91
CA VAL A 60 6.83 -8.91 -1.22
C VAL A 60 6.31 -7.66 -1.92
N SER A 61 6.24 -7.74 -3.25
CA SER A 61 5.37 -6.85 -4.00
C SER A 61 3.96 -7.21 -3.56
N TYR A 62 3.37 -6.43 -2.65
CA TYR A 62 1.96 -6.58 -2.33
C TYR A 62 1.19 -6.09 -3.56
N GLU A 63 0.89 -7.00 -4.49
CA GLU A 63 0.32 -6.74 -5.82
C GLU A 63 -1.07 -6.09 -5.82
N ALA A 64 -1.60 -5.76 -4.64
CA ALA A 64 -2.70 -4.84 -4.46
C ALA A 64 -2.38 -3.90 -3.29
N THR A 65 -1.58 -2.85 -3.52
CA THR A 65 -1.28 -1.91 -2.43
C THR A 65 -2.56 -1.22 -1.98
N GLN A 66 -2.69 -1.02 -0.67
CA GLN A 66 -3.79 -0.28 -0.06
C GLN A 66 -4.02 1.09 -0.73
N TYR A 67 -2.97 1.69 -1.28
CA TYR A 67 -2.96 3.03 -1.82
C TYR A 67 -3.11 3.10 -3.35
N GLY A 68 -3.21 1.96 -4.05
CA GLY A 68 -3.39 1.91 -5.50
C GLY A 68 -2.20 2.38 -6.34
N GLN A 69 -1.09 2.74 -5.71
CA GLN A 69 0.18 3.19 -6.31
C GLN A 69 1.36 2.71 -5.44
N GLY A 70 2.60 2.90 -5.89
CA GLY A 70 3.80 2.70 -5.07
C GLY A 70 3.81 3.66 -3.87
N LEU A 71 4.29 3.21 -2.70
CA LEU A 71 4.29 4.02 -1.47
C LEU A 71 5.07 5.32 -1.63
N LEU A 72 6.14 5.29 -2.42
CA LEU A 72 6.96 6.47 -2.71
C LEU A 72 6.17 7.49 -3.54
N THR A 73 5.61 7.06 -4.68
CA THR A 73 4.76 7.93 -5.51
C THR A 73 3.59 8.50 -4.71
N TYR A 74 2.91 7.66 -3.92
CA TYR A 74 1.79 8.08 -3.08
C TYR A 74 2.21 9.15 -2.05
N SER A 75 3.37 8.98 -1.39
CA SER A 75 3.89 9.96 -0.43
C SER A 75 4.24 11.29 -1.10
N LEU A 76 4.81 11.25 -2.30
CA LEU A 76 5.16 12.44 -3.05
C LEU A 76 3.90 13.22 -3.46
N LEU A 77 2.89 12.53 -3.98
CA LEU A 77 1.61 13.14 -4.33
C LEU A 77 0.89 13.71 -3.09
N GLN A 78 0.98 13.06 -1.92
CA GLN A 78 0.50 13.64 -0.65
C GLN A 78 1.21 14.95 -0.31
N GLY A 79 2.55 14.99 -0.41
CA GLY A 79 3.33 16.20 -0.20
C GLY A 79 2.88 17.35 -1.11
N LEU A 80 2.78 17.05 -2.42
CA LEU A 80 2.36 18.00 -3.46
C LEU A 80 0.91 18.48 -3.32
N LYS A 81 0.03 17.65 -2.73
CA LYS A 81 -1.36 18.01 -2.43
C LYS A 81 -1.49 18.99 -1.25
N GLY A 82 -0.40 19.31 -0.57
CA GLY A 82 -0.38 20.30 0.51
C GLY A 82 0.10 19.76 1.85
N ALA A 83 0.37 18.46 1.99
CA ALA A 83 0.92 17.92 3.24
C ALA A 83 2.33 18.46 3.52
N LYS A 84 3.10 18.80 2.47
CA LYS A 84 4.44 19.35 2.61
C LYS A 84 4.80 20.27 1.45
N LEU A 85 4.42 21.54 1.59
CA LEU A 85 4.82 22.61 0.68
C LEU A 85 5.43 23.78 1.47
N ARG A 86 6.47 24.40 0.94
CA ARG A 86 7.00 25.67 1.46
C ARG A 86 5.97 26.76 1.20
N GLU A 87 5.65 27.53 2.24
CA GLU A 87 4.61 28.57 2.18
C GLU A 87 3.25 28.05 1.66
N ASN A 88 2.96 26.75 1.86
CA ASN A 88 1.78 26.06 1.34
C ASN A 88 1.60 26.12 -0.19
N GLN A 89 2.65 26.47 -0.94
CA GLN A 89 2.56 26.67 -2.38
C GLN A 89 3.73 26.12 -3.17
N PHE A 90 4.93 25.99 -2.60
CA PHE A 90 6.12 25.62 -3.36
C PHE A 90 6.60 24.22 -2.99
N ALA A 91 6.78 23.38 -4.01
CA ALA A 91 7.34 22.05 -3.86
C ALA A 91 8.86 22.13 -3.82
N ASP A 92 9.41 22.29 -2.62
CA ASP A 92 10.85 22.25 -2.36
C ASP A 92 11.35 20.80 -2.32
N VAL A 93 12.48 20.52 -2.97
CA VAL A 93 13.02 19.15 -3.10
C VAL A 93 13.33 18.53 -1.73
N ASN A 94 14.03 19.24 -0.85
CA ASN A 94 14.38 18.71 0.48
C ASN A 94 13.14 18.44 1.33
N LEU A 95 12.19 19.38 1.36
CA LEU A 95 10.95 19.19 2.10
C LEU A 95 10.17 17.99 1.58
N LEU A 96 10.00 17.88 0.27
CA LEU A 96 9.23 16.80 -0.36
C LEU A 96 9.92 15.43 -0.17
N PHE A 97 11.25 15.37 -0.31
CA PHE A 97 12.01 14.14 -0.15
C PHE A 97 12.03 13.68 1.31
N SER A 98 12.20 14.62 2.26
CA SER A 98 12.15 14.31 3.69
C SER A 98 10.76 13.81 4.09
N TYR A 99 9.70 14.45 3.58
CA TYR A 99 8.33 13.96 3.79
C TYR A 99 8.14 12.52 3.32
N ALA A 100 8.65 12.19 2.13
CA ALA A 100 8.60 10.81 1.65
C ALA A 100 9.46 9.85 2.51
N GLN A 101 10.64 10.29 2.96
CA GLN A 101 11.51 9.48 3.82
C GLN A 101 10.87 9.17 5.18
N ASP A 102 10.06 10.07 5.72
CA ASP A 102 9.33 9.89 6.99
C ASP A 102 8.03 9.09 6.80
N THR A 103 7.29 9.37 5.72
CA THR A 103 5.94 8.82 5.52
C THR A 103 5.95 7.39 4.98
N VAL A 104 6.88 7.07 4.07
CA VAL A 104 6.95 5.74 3.45
C VAL A 104 7.17 4.62 4.47
N PRO A 105 8.11 4.73 5.44
CA PRO A 105 8.27 3.69 6.46
C PRO A 105 7.03 3.49 7.33
N GLU A 106 6.31 4.56 7.67
CA GLU A 106 5.07 4.46 8.44
C GLU A 106 3.98 3.72 7.65
N MET A 107 3.76 4.10 6.39
CA MET A 107 2.82 3.40 5.51
C MET A 107 3.23 1.94 5.26
N ALA A 108 4.52 1.66 5.14
CA ALA A 108 5.03 0.30 4.96
C ALA A 108 4.70 -0.57 6.18
N LYS A 109 4.83 -0.07 7.41
CA LYS A 109 4.44 -0.79 8.63
C LYS A 109 2.96 -1.19 8.60
N TYR A 110 2.08 -0.28 8.15
CA TYR A 110 0.65 -0.56 8.05
C TYR A 110 0.30 -1.63 7.02
N ILE A 111 1.20 -1.98 6.10
CA ILE A 111 1.00 -3.07 5.13
C ILE A 111 1.87 -4.29 5.42
N GLY A 112 2.52 -4.36 6.59
CA GLY A 112 3.42 -5.44 6.97
C GLY A 112 4.76 -5.45 6.22
N GLY A 113 5.07 -4.37 5.51
CA GLY A 113 6.29 -4.19 4.73
C GLY A 113 7.35 -3.36 5.46
N ILE A 114 8.57 -3.40 4.91
CA ILE A 114 9.66 -2.50 5.29
C ILE A 114 10.15 -1.81 4.03
N GLN A 115 9.93 -0.51 3.96
CA GLN A 115 10.43 0.34 2.88
C GLN A 115 11.02 1.61 3.48
N LYS A 116 12.26 1.94 3.10
CA LYS A 116 12.95 3.14 3.58
C LYS A 116 13.57 3.86 2.40
N PRO A 117 13.01 4.98 1.93
CA PRO A 117 13.57 5.70 0.81
C PRO A 117 15.01 6.19 1.08
N LEU A 118 15.86 6.07 0.08
CA LEU A 118 17.22 6.60 0.10
C LEU A 118 17.25 7.94 -0.64
N ILE A 119 17.79 8.96 0.02
CA ILE A 119 18.06 10.27 -0.58
C ILE A 119 19.56 10.36 -0.86
N ILE A 120 19.91 10.75 -2.08
CA ILE A 120 21.26 11.19 -2.45
C ILE A 120 21.15 12.65 -2.85
N ALA A 121 21.79 13.52 -2.08
CA ALA A 121 21.80 14.96 -2.29
C ALA A 121 23.20 15.52 -2.01
N PRO A 122 23.61 16.62 -2.65
CA PRO A 122 24.90 17.26 -2.38
C PRO A 122 24.97 17.82 -0.96
N ASP A 123 26.12 17.68 -0.30
CA ASP A 123 26.31 18.03 1.12
C ASP A 123 26.20 19.56 1.38
N THR A 124 26.36 20.37 0.34
CA THR A 124 26.48 21.84 0.43
C THR A 124 25.50 22.60 -0.45
N SER A 125 24.59 21.93 -1.16
CA SER A 125 23.66 22.62 -2.07
C SER A 125 22.41 23.09 -1.33
N GLU A 126 22.08 24.37 -1.48
CA GLU A 126 20.75 24.87 -1.17
C GLU A 126 19.70 24.08 -1.96
N SER A 127 18.58 23.79 -1.30
CA SER A 127 17.41 23.19 -1.94
C SER A 127 16.82 24.12 -2.99
N PHE A 128 15.85 23.64 -3.75
CA PHE A 128 15.15 24.44 -4.74
C PHE A 128 13.72 23.95 -4.96
N ASP A 129 12.88 24.86 -5.43
CA ASP A 129 11.52 24.52 -5.80
C ASP A 129 11.49 23.88 -7.20
N ILE A 130 10.76 22.78 -7.32
CA ILE A 130 10.50 22.09 -8.60
C ILE A 130 9.13 22.42 -9.19
N GLY A 131 8.30 23.15 -8.45
CA GLY A 131 6.99 23.58 -8.93
C GLY A 131 6.22 24.39 -7.90
N ARG A 132 5.18 25.06 -8.39
CA ARG A 132 4.20 25.79 -7.57
C ARG A 132 2.86 25.06 -7.65
N PHE A 133 2.34 24.67 -6.50
CA PHE A 133 1.11 23.93 -6.29
C PHE A 133 0.19 24.76 -5.41
N THR A 134 -0.65 25.59 -6.02
CA THR A 134 -1.69 26.34 -5.30
C THR A 134 -2.91 25.45 -5.05
N ASP A 135 -3.92 25.97 -4.38
CA ASP A 135 -5.20 25.28 -4.18
C ASP A 135 -5.80 24.71 -5.48
N VAL A 136 -5.51 25.31 -6.64
CA VAL A 136 -5.96 24.81 -7.94
C VAL A 136 -5.24 23.49 -8.27
N GLU A 137 -3.90 23.51 -8.37
CA GLU A 137 -3.13 22.30 -8.71
C GLU A 137 -3.26 21.21 -7.64
N GLN A 138 -3.35 21.58 -6.36
CA GLN A 138 -3.56 20.64 -5.26
C GLN A 138 -4.88 19.85 -5.41
N LYS A 139 -5.94 20.49 -5.91
CA LYS A 139 -7.24 19.84 -6.15
C LYS A 139 -7.23 18.88 -7.34
N GLU A 140 -6.35 19.11 -8.31
CA GLU A 140 -6.16 18.21 -9.45
C GLU A 140 -5.48 16.90 -9.05
N ILE A 141 -4.71 16.90 -7.94
CA ILE A 141 -4.06 15.69 -7.41
C ILE A 141 -5.11 14.78 -6.76
N GLN A 142 -5.55 13.79 -7.53
CA GLN A 142 -6.40 12.70 -7.08
C GLN A 142 -5.55 11.63 -6.38
N LEU A 143 -5.63 11.61 -5.06
CA LEU A 143 -5.06 10.53 -4.25
C LEU A 143 -6.14 9.50 -3.99
N ALA A 144 -5.84 8.24 -4.27
CA ALA A 144 -6.71 7.15 -3.85
C ALA A 144 -6.81 7.16 -2.32
N ALA A 145 -8.04 7.06 -1.81
CA ALA A 145 -8.25 6.77 -0.41
C ALA A 145 -7.64 5.38 -0.10
N PRO A 146 -7.02 5.18 1.07
CA PRO A 146 -6.51 3.87 1.45
C PRO A 146 -7.66 2.85 1.42
N LYS A 147 -7.50 1.82 0.60
CA LYS A 147 -8.45 0.71 0.50
C LYS A 147 -8.58 -0.03 1.84
N PRO A 148 -9.74 -0.63 2.13
CA PRO A 148 -9.87 -1.50 3.29
C PRO A 148 -8.92 -2.70 3.18
N LEU A 149 -8.09 -2.90 4.19
CA LEU A 149 -7.32 -4.13 4.36
C LEU A 149 -8.20 -5.19 5.01
N ILE A 150 -8.18 -6.41 4.49
CA ILE A 150 -8.88 -7.56 5.07
C ILE A 150 -7.89 -8.69 5.32
N VAL A 151 -7.89 -9.22 6.54
CA VAL A 151 -7.04 -10.36 6.93
C VAL A 151 -7.80 -11.67 6.80
N LYS A 152 -7.10 -12.79 7.03
CA LYS A 152 -7.67 -14.12 6.97
C LYS A 152 -8.93 -14.23 7.85
N PRO A 153 -10.06 -14.70 7.30
CA PRO A 153 -11.27 -14.92 8.08
C PRO A 153 -11.08 -16.04 9.11
N ALA A 154 -11.95 -16.08 10.11
CA ALA A 154 -12.01 -17.15 11.09
C ALA A 154 -13.47 -17.59 11.27
N LEU A 155 -13.85 -18.69 10.62
CA LEU A 155 -15.19 -19.27 10.70
C LEU A 155 -15.14 -20.61 11.40
N GLN A 156 -16.15 -20.90 12.20
CA GLN A 156 -16.28 -22.18 12.89
C GLN A 156 -17.72 -22.68 12.86
N ASN A 157 -17.91 -24.00 12.79
CA ASN A 157 -19.21 -24.58 13.04
C ASN A 157 -19.55 -24.44 14.52
N LYS A 158 -20.73 -23.90 14.85
CA LYS A 158 -21.15 -23.66 16.24
C LYS A 158 -21.38 -24.95 17.02
N ASP A 159 -21.79 -26.02 16.35
CA ASP A 159 -22.11 -27.30 16.98
C ASP A 159 -20.88 -28.21 17.09
N ARG A 160 -19.94 -28.09 16.14
CA ARG A 160 -18.74 -28.94 16.07
C ARG A 160 -17.46 -28.27 16.58
N PHE A 161 -17.44 -26.95 16.72
CA PHE A 161 -16.29 -26.14 17.17
C PHE A 161 -15.05 -26.20 16.26
N TYR A 162 -15.20 -26.62 15.01
CA TYR A 162 -14.19 -26.51 13.96
C TYR A 162 -14.85 -26.21 12.60
N ASP A 163 -14.06 -25.78 11.62
CA ASP A 163 -14.53 -25.45 10.27
C ASP A 163 -14.68 -26.70 9.40
N ASP A 164 -15.68 -27.54 9.71
CA ASP A 164 -15.95 -28.79 9.03
C ASP A 164 -16.37 -28.65 7.56
N LEU A 165 -16.77 -27.46 7.13
CA LEU A 165 -17.15 -27.15 5.75
C LEU A 165 -16.08 -26.38 4.97
N GLU A 166 -14.94 -26.09 5.62
CA GLU A 166 -13.83 -25.31 5.07
C GLU A 166 -14.25 -23.91 4.56
N LEU A 167 -15.26 -23.29 5.19
CA LEU A 167 -15.78 -21.99 4.77
C LEU A 167 -14.72 -20.89 4.91
N THR A 168 -13.80 -21.01 5.86
CA THR A 168 -12.66 -20.11 6.04
C THR A 168 -11.78 -20.12 4.80
N SER A 169 -11.42 -21.31 4.30
CA SER A 169 -10.56 -21.46 3.13
C SER A 169 -11.26 -20.93 1.88
N LEU A 170 -12.52 -21.30 1.67
CA LEU A 170 -13.32 -20.82 0.53
C LEU A 170 -13.48 -19.30 0.56
N LEU A 171 -13.77 -18.71 1.73
CA LEU A 171 -13.92 -17.26 1.85
C LEU A 171 -12.59 -16.53 1.64
N SER A 172 -11.48 -17.11 2.09
CA SER A 172 -10.14 -16.55 1.85
C SER A 172 -9.83 -16.48 0.35
N ILE A 173 -10.21 -17.51 -0.43
CA ILE A 173 -10.06 -17.51 -1.89
C ILE A 173 -10.89 -16.40 -2.52
N GLU A 174 -12.17 -16.27 -2.15
CA GLU A 174 -13.06 -15.22 -2.69
C GLU A 174 -12.56 -13.80 -2.36
N LEU A 175 -12.11 -13.56 -1.13
CA LEU A 175 -11.56 -12.26 -0.73
C LEU A 175 -10.22 -11.96 -1.41
N ARG A 176 -9.37 -12.97 -1.61
CA ARG A 176 -8.15 -12.83 -2.41
C ARG A 176 -8.48 -12.46 -3.84
N ASN A 177 -9.42 -13.16 -4.49
CA ASN A 177 -9.84 -12.86 -5.86
C ASN A 177 -10.41 -11.45 -5.98
N ALA A 178 -11.20 -11.02 -5.00
CA ALA A 178 -11.72 -9.65 -4.93
C ALA A 178 -10.62 -8.58 -4.81
N SER A 179 -9.42 -8.93 -4.35
CA SER A 179 -8.27 -8.00 -4.29
C SER A 179 -7.67 -7.73 -5.66
N PHE A 180 -7.94 -8.59 -6.65
CA PHE A 180 -7.48 -8.46 -8.02
C PHE A 180 -8.59 -8.06 -8.99
N THR A 181 -9.85 -8.14 -8.56
CA THR A 181 -11.00 -7.75 -9.39
C THR A 181 -11.22 -6.25 -9.31
N VAL A 182 -11.14 -5.60 -10.46
CA VAL A 182 -11.42 -4.17 -10.62
C VAL A 182 -12.94 -3.98 -10.71
N ASP A 183 -13.46 -3.10 -9.87
CA ASP A 183 -14.85 -2.65 -9.92
C ASP A 183 -15.07 -1.85 -11.23
N PRO A 184 -16.02 -2.24 -12.10
CA PRO A 184 -16.20 -1.59 -13.40
C PRO A 184 -16.64 -0.12 -13.35
N GLU A 185 -17.24 0.32 -12.24
CA GLU A 185 -17.73 1.69 -12.08
C GLU A 185 -16.63 2.61 -11.56
N THR A 186 -15.84 2.13 -10.61
CA THR A 186 -14.80 2.94 -9.94
C THR A 186 -13.40 2.71 -10.51
N PHE A 187 -13.22 1.69 -11.36
CA PHE A 187 -11.93 1.22 -11.84
C PHE A 187 -10.91 0.93 -10.71
N GLN A 188 -11.40 0.59 -9.52
CA GLN A 188 -10.60 0.28 -8.33
C GLN A 188 -10.96 -1.08 -7.76
N THR A 189 -10.01 -1.70 -7.04
CA THR A 189 -10.31 -2.92 -6.30
C THR A 189 -11.01 -2.56 -4.98
N PRO A 190 -12.07 -3.28 -4.57
CA PRO A 190 -12.91 -2.91 -3.42
C PRO A 190 -12.21 -3.11 -2.07
N LEU A 191 -11.21 -3.97 -2.00
CA LEU A 191 -10.44 -4.29 -0.80
C LEU A 191 -9.06 -4.85 -1.17
N VAL A 192 -8.22 -5.05 -0.15
CA VAL A 192 -6.93 -5.73 -0.26
C VAL A 192 -6.85 -6.84 0.78
N PHE A 193 -6.71 -8.07 0.33
CA PHE A 193 -6.56 -9.26 1.16
C PHE A 193 -5.11 -9.49 1.55
N VAL A 194 -4.88 -9.74 2.83
CA VAL A 194 -3.58 -10.02 3.42
C VAL A 194 -3.60 -11.39 4.08
N GLU A 195 -2.63 -12.24 3.72
CA GLU A 195 -2.43 -13.55 4.34
C GLU A 195 -1.80 -13.42 5.74
N ALA A 196 -2.55 -12.88 6.69
CA ALA A 196 -2.18 -12.73 8.09
C ALA A 196 -3.39 -13.04 8.98
N ASP A 197 -3.16 -13.46 10.23
CA ASP A 197 -4.24 -13.73 11.19
C ASP A 197 -4.76 -12.48 11.91
N GLU A 198 -3.86 -11.50 12.10
CA GLU A 198 -4.12 -10.19 12.70
C GLU A 198 -3.19 -9.15 12.08
N MET A 199 -3.69 -7.91 11.98
CA MET A 199 -2.95 -6.78 11.45
C MET A 199 -3.60 -5.48 11.90
N THR A 200 -2.79 -4.50 12.30
CA THR A 200 -3.27 -3.17 12.71
C THR A 200 -4.08 -2.53 11.59
N ASP A 201 -5.24 -1.95 11.93
CA ASP A 201 -6.17 -1.31 10.99
C ASP A 201 -6.76 -2.18 9.88
N ALA A 202 -6.46 -3.48 9.85
CA ALA A 202 -7.14 -4.42 8.99
C ALA A 202 -8.45 -4.92 9.61
N VAL A 203 -9.38 -5.31 8.73
CA VAL A 203 -10.66 -5.91 9.10
C VAL A 203 -10.50 -7.43 9.12
N LYS A 204 -10.90 -8.05 10.23
CA LYS A 204 -10.98 -9.50 10.38
C LYS A 204 -12.44 -9.95 10.34
N PRO A 205 -12.88 -10.71 9.32
CA PRO A 205 -14.16 -11.40 9.36
C PRO A 205 -14.06 -12.60 10.31
N SER A 206 -14.79 -12.57 11.41
CA SER A 206 -14.82 -13.66 12.38
C SER A 206 -16.25 -14.08 12.66
N GLY A 207 -16.53 -15.37 12.73
CA GLY A 207 -17.92 -15.80 12.85
C GLY A 207 -18.12 -17.27 13.09
N SER A 208 -19.39 -17.66 13.12
CA SER A 208 -19.78 -19.05 13.22
C SER A 208 -20.92 -19.37 12.26
N TYR A 209 -21.02 -20.63 11.87
CA TYR A 209 -22.14 -21.14 11.08
C TYR A 209 -22.76 -22.38 11.72
N THR A 210 -24.00 -22.67 11.33
CA THR A 210 -24.76 -23.87 11.72
C THR A 210 -25.34 -24.53 10.49
N VAL A 211 -25.47 -25.85 10.53
CA VAL A 211 -26.08 -26.64 9.46
C VAL A 211 -27.32 -27.35 10.01
N LYS A 212 -28.47 -27.16 9.36
CA LYS A 212 -29.73 -27.84 9.69
C LYS A 212 -30.29 -28.48 8.45
N GLY A 213 -30.15 -29.81 8.33
CA GLY A 213 -30.51 -30.52 7.11
C GLY A 213 -29.70 -30.01 5.92
N GLU A 214 -30.38 -29.45 4.92
CA GLU A 214 -29.75 -28.87 3.73
C GLU A 214 -29.44 -27.37 3.86
N ASP A 215 -29.80 -26.73 4.97
CA ASP A 215 -29.64 -25.29 5.16
C ASP A 215 -28.36 -24.98 5.95
N ILE A 216 -27.62 -23.97 5.48
CA ILE A 216 -26.50 -23.35 6.20
C ILE A 216 -26.92 -21.94 6.61
N SER A 217 -26.65 -21.56 7.85
CA SER A 217 -26.74 -20.17 8.32
C SER A 217 -25.42 -19.74 8.94
N ALA A 218 -24.93 -18.55 8.58
CA ALA A 218 -23.70 -17.98 9.12
C ALA A 218 -23.94 -16.60 9.73
N THR A 219 -23.25 -16.32 10.83
CA THR A 219 -23.14 -14.99 11.43
C THR A 219 -21.67 -14.60 11.47
N ILE A 220 -21.35 -13.48 10.83
CA ILE A 220 -19.98 -12.99 10.65
C ILE A 220 -19.90 -11.56 11.19
N ILE A 221 -18.95 -11.33 12.06
CA ILE A 221 -18.64 -10.05 12.65
C ILE A 221 -17.36 -9.56 11.97
N LEU A 222 -17.44 -8.37 11.37
CA LEU A 222 -16.28 -7.64 10.92
C LEU A 222 -15.65 -6.94 12.12
N ILE A 223 -14.40 -7.26 12.43
CA ILE A 223 -13.67 -6.75 13.58
C ILE A 223 -12.51 -5.90 13.08
N LYS A 224 -12.39 -4.66 13.55
CA LYS A 224 -11.24 -3.78 13.28
C LYS A 224 -10.69 -3.28 14.61
N ASN A 225 -9.38 -3.37 14.82
CA ASN A 225 -8.72 -2.94 16.06
C ASN A 225 -9.42 -3.49 17.32
N LYS A 226 -9.73 -4.79 17.31
CA LYS A 226 -10.45 -5.51 18.38
C LYS A 226 -11.86 -4.99 18.69
N LYS A 227 -12.45 -4.16 17.83
CA LYS A 227 -13.82 -3.67 17.97
C LYS A 227 -14.70 -4.18 16.81
N PRO A 228 -15.91 -4.68 17.10
CA PRO A 228 -16.85 -5.03 16.05
C PRO A 228 -17.31 -3.76 15.31
N ILE A 229 -17.24 -3.76 13.98
CA ILE A 229 -17.67 -2.65 13.13
C ILE A 229 -18.96 -2.96 12.37
N LYS A 230 -19.23 -4.24 12.07
CA LYS A 230 -20.46 -4.68 11.38
C LYS A 230 -20.74 -6.14 11.70
N THR A 231 -22.02 -6.51 11.72
CA THR A 231 -22.46 -7.91 11.75
C THR A 231 -23.23 -8.22 10.48
N ILE A 232 -22.92 -9.38 9.88
CA ILE A 232 -23.51 -9.90 8.65
C ILE A 232 -24.12 -11.25 8.99
N THR A 233 -25.42 -11.44 8.70
CA THR A 233 -26.12 -12.71 8.93
C THR A 233 -26.77 -13.17 7.64
N LEU A 234 -26.50 -14.41 7.25
CA LEU A 234 -26.82 -14.94 5.93
C LEU A 234 -27.29 -16.39 6.05
N SER A 235 -28.18 -16.81 5.16
CA SER A 235 -28.57 -18.20 5.00
C SER A 235 -28.39 -18.65 3.55
N GLY A 236 -28.13 -19.94 3.37
CA GLY A 236 -27.89 -20.57 2.08
C GLY A 236 -28.15 -22.07 2.13
N LYS A 237 -27.78 -22.75 1.04
CA LYS A 237 -27.95 -24.20 0.89
C LYS A 237 -26.60 -24.90 0.91
N LEU A 238 -26.53 -26.04 1.58
CA LEU A 238 -25.32 -26.85 1.72
C LEU A 238 -24.80 -27.38 0.38
N ASN A 239 -25.71 -27.77 -0.52
CA ASN A 239 -25.37 -28.20 -1.88
C ASN A 239 -24.88 -27.07 -2.80
N ALA A 240 -24.95 -25.81 -2.35
CA ALA A 240 -24.51 -24.63 -3.07
C ALA A 240 -23.54 -23.80 -2.20
N LYS A 241 -22.65 -24.48 -1.46
CA LYS A 241 -21.75 -23.86 -0.47
C LYS A 241 -20.84 -22.79 -1.07
N GLU A 242 -20.32 -22.99 -2.28
CA GLU A 242 -19.44 -22.02 -2.96
C GLU A 242 -20.21 -20.74 -3.29
N LYS A 243 -21.45 -20.88 -3.79
CA LYS A 243 -22.35 -19.76 -4.04
C LYS A 243 -22.74 -19.04 -2.74
N PHE A 244 -22.90 -19.78 -1.65
CA PHE A 244 -23.13 -19.19 -0.33
C PHE A 244 -21.94 -18.36 0.11
N VAL A 245 -20.71 -18.89 0.02
CA VAL A 245 -19.47 -18.15 0.34
C VAL A 245 -19.28 -16.92 -0.55
N GLY A 246 -19.58 -17.00 -1.84
CA GLY A 246 -19.56 -15.84 -2.74
C GLY A 246 -20.48 -14.71 -2.25
N LYS A 247 -21.70 -15.04 -1.79
CA LYS A 247 -22.60 -14.06 -1.16
C LYS A 247 -22.01 -13.46 0.12
N ILE A 248 -21.29 -14.24 0.91
CA ILE A 248 -20.59 -13.72 2.09
C ILE A 248 -19.58 -12.66 1.65
N ALA A 249 -18.72 -12.98 0.69
CA ALA A 249 -17.72 -12.05 0.18
C ALA A 249 -18.35 -10.78 -0.40
N ASP A 250 -19.48 -10.89 -1.10
CA ASP A 250 -20.23 -9.74 -1.61
C ASP A 250 -20.76 -8.82 -0.51
N GLU A 251 -21.35 -9.39 0.55
CA GLU A 251 -21.84 -8.60 1.68
C GLU A 251 -20.69 -7.96 2.47
N ILE A 252 -19.54 -8.62 2.59
CA ILE A 252 -18.33 -8.02 3.15
C ILE A 252 -17.87 -6.83 2.31
N LYS A 253 -17.78 -6.99 0.97
CA LYS A 253 -17.41 -5.88 0.07
C LYS A 253 -18.37 -4.69 0.22
N LYS A 254 -19.67 -4.94 0.26
CA LYS A 254 -20.69 -3.88 0.47
C LYS A 254 -20.54 -3.22 1.83
N ALA A 255 -20.27 -3.97 2.89
CA ALA A 255 -20.07 -3.44 4.23
C ALA A 255 -18.80 -2.58 4.37
N LEU A 256 -17.84 -2.74 3.47
CA LEU A 256 -16.58 -1.99 3.44
C LEU A 256 -16.58 -0.82 2.44
N LYS A 257 -17.56 -0.76 1.52
CA LYS A 257 -17.83 0.44 0.74
C LYS A 257 -18.49 1.47 1.68
N ASN A 258 -17.75 2.54 2.01
CA ASN A 258 -18.32 3.73 2.64
C ASN A 258 -19.30 4.41 1.68
#